data_AF-A0A540KCX8-F1
#
_entry.id   AF-A0A540KCX8-F1
#
_cell.length_a   1.000
_cell.length_b   1.000
_cell.length_c   1.000
_cell.angle_alpha   90.00
_cell.angle_beta   90.00
_cell.angle_gamma   90.00
#
_symmetry.space_group_name_H-M   'P 1'
#
loop_
_entity.id
_entity.type
_entity.pdbx_description
1 polymer ?
#
loop_
_entity_poly.entity_id
_entity_poly.type
_entity_poly.pdbx_seq_one_letter_code
_entity_poly.pdbx_strand_id
1 'polypeptide(L)'
;MARTSLFRSKEALPAPSTWSPISEPNMATTSASLLLNLGLIEESKISRTLPWRRPANVFRVKEDVRPIFWANRPKSYISRTIGWELYPHGRWGDSGNPSYGALTDYQFMRPRARDKKLVEEWVVPLKSVEDICEKFKKFCLGKLKSSPWSELDGLQPETGIINESLGKINTKGFLTINSQPAVNGERSDSPSVGKQ
;
A
#
# COMPACT_ATOMS: atom_id res chain seq x y z
N MET A 1 -10.14 80.84 -14.72
CA MET A 1 -10.17 80.27 -13.35
C MET A 1 -9.66 78.84 -13.41
N ALA A 2 -8.36 78.64 -13.14
CA ALA A 2 -7.76 77.31 -13.06
C ALA A 2 -7.78 76.85 -11.59
N ARG A 3 -8.42 75.70 -11.31
CA ARG A 3 -8.42 75.05 -10.00
C ARG A 3 -7.26 74.06 -9.93
N THR A 4 -6.31 74.35 -9.04
CA THR A 4 -5.21 73.48 -8.65
C THR A 4 -5.75 72.35 -7.76
N SER A 5 -5.57 71.08 -8.16
CA SER A 5 -5.83 69.93 -7.28
C SER A 5 -4.53 69.49 -6.60
N LEU A 6 -4.53 69.54 -5.26
CA LEU A 6 -3.46 68.94 -4.45
C LEU A 6 -3.59 67.41 -4.49
N PHE A 7 -2.55 66.73 -4.99
CA PHE A 7 -2.34 65.31 -4.80
C PHE A 7 -1.95 65.04 -3.33
N ARG A 8 -2.77 64.28 -2.59
CA ARG A 8 -2.42 63.76 -1.27
C ARG A 8 -2.01 62.30 -1.42
N SER A 9 -0.71 62.04 -1.28
CA SER A 9 -0.13 60.70 -1.25
C SER A 9 -0.74 59.87 -0.12
N LYS A 10 -1.31 58.70 -0.43
CA LYS A 10 -1.66 57.69 0.57
C LYS A 10 -0.42 56.81 0.79
N GLU A 11 0.21 56.93 1.96
CA GLU A 11 1.21 55.97 2.42
C GLU A 11 0.52 54.61 2.65
N ALA A 12 1.06 53.56 2.03
CA ALA A 12 0.61 52.18 2.20
C ALA A 12 1.27 51.57 3.45
N LEU A 13 0.46 51.00 4.34
CA LEU A 13 0.93 50.22 5.48
C LEU A 13 1.63 48.92 5.00
N PRO A 14 2.71 48.47 5.66
CA PRO A 14 3.42 47.26 5.27
C PRO A 14 2.59 46.00 5.55
N ALA A 15 2.59 45.06 4.60
CA ALA A 15 1.93 43.77 4.74
C ALA A 15 2.62 42.89 5.81
N PRO A 16 1.86 42.17 6.65
CA PRO A 16 2.45 41.30 7.66
C PRO A 16 3.18 40.12 7.02
N SER A 17 4.37 39.84 7.55
CA SER A 17 5.27 38.75 7.22
C SER A 17 4.58 37.39 7.16
N THR A 18 5.00 36.60 6.16
CA THR A 18 4.62 35.21 5.90
C THR A 18 4.45 34.36 7.16
N TRP A 19 3.23 33.87 7.39
CA TRP A 19 2.97 32.74 8.27
C TRP A 19 3.71 31.52 7.72
N SER A 20 4.73 31.05 8.43
CA SER A 20 5.26 29.70 8.19
C SER A 20 4.20 28.69 8.61
N PRO A 21 3.84 27.68 7.78
CA PRO A 21 2.91 26.65 8.20
C PRO A 21 3.53 25.91 9.39
N ILE A 22 2.85 25.95 10.53
CA ILE A 22 3.17 25.12 11.69
C ILE A 22 3.09 23.68 11.19
N SER A 23 4.24 22.99 11.12
CA SER A 23 4.27 21.56 10.84
C SER A 23 3.50 20.86 11.95
N GLU A 24 2.36 20.26 11.63
CA GLU A 24 1.66 19.39 12.58
C GLU A 24 2.65 18.31 13.06
N PRO A 25 2.88 18.16 14.37
CA PRO A 25 3.68 17.07 14.88
C PRO A 25 2.97 15.77 14.51
N ASN A 26 3.65 14.88 13.80
CA ASN A 26 3.15 13.54 13.51
C ASN A 26 3.09 12.75 14.83
N MET A 27 1.99 12.91 15.57
CA MET A 27 1.80 12.39 16.92
C MET A 27 2.01 10.89 17.01
N ALA A 28 1.73 10.15 15.93
CA ALA A 28 1.95 8.71 15.87
C ALA A 28 3.44 8.36 15.99
N THR A 29 4.32 9.11 15.33
CA THR A 29 5.77 8.88 15.39
C THR A 29 6.32 9.21 16.77
N THR A 30 5.85 10.30 17.39
CA THR A 30 6.28 10.70 18.73
C THR A 30 5.83 9.70 19.80
N SER A 31 4.56 9.26 19.74
CA SER A 31 4.02 8.28 20.69
C SER A 31 4.67 6.91 20.54
N ALA A 32 4.91 6.42 19.32
CA ALA A 32 5.66 5.19 19.08
C ALA A 32 7.08 5.26 19.66
N SER A 33 7.80 6.37 19.43
CA SER A 33 9.16 6.58 19.94
C SER A 33 9.19 6.60 21.48
N LEU A 34 8.20 7.22 22.12
CA LEU A 34 8.09 7.21 23.59
C LEU A 34 7.86 5.80 24.13
N LEU A 35 6.99 5.02 23.50
CA LEU A 35 6.71 3.64 23.92
C LEU A 35 7.93 2.73 23.76
N LEU A 36 8.73 2.92 22.71
CA LEU A 36 10.01 2.24 22.51
C LEU A 36 11.02 2.63 23.59
N ASN A 37 11.18 3.93 23.85
CA ASN A 37 12.10 4.44 24.88
C ASN A 37 11.72 3.99 26.29
N LEU A 38 10.42 3.84 26.56
CA LEU A 38 9.91 3.33 27.83
C LEU A 38 10.01 1.79 27.94
N GLY A 39 10.47 1.10 26.89
CA GLY A 39 10.52 -0.37 26.85
C GLY A 39 9.15 -1.04 26.87
N LEU A 40 8.08 -0.30 26.56
CA LEU A 40 6.71 -0.83 26.51
C LEU A 40 6.40 -1.52 25.18
N ILE A 41 7.20 -1.26 24.14
CA ILE A 41 7.17 -1.95 22.86
C ILE A 41 8.56 -2.50 22.58
N GLU A 42 8.64 -3.78 22.26
CA GLU A 42 9.83 -4.40 21.68
C GLU A 42 9.52 -4.84 20.25
N GLU A 43 10.12 -4.17 19.26
CA GLU A 43 9.88 -4.47 17.84
C GLU A 43 10.25 -5.92 17.47
N SER A 44 11.26 -6.49 18.13
CA SER A 44 11.68 -7.88 17.94
C SER A 44 10.64 -8.92 18.35
N LYS A 45 9.68 -8.54 19.21
CA LYS A 45 8.59 -9.42 19.68
C LYS A 45 7.31 -9.27 18.87
N ILE A 46 7.23 -8.29 17.97
CA ILE A 46 6.07 -8.11 17.10
C ILE A 46 6.24 -9.11 15.95
N SER A 47 5.66 -10.29 16.12
CA SER A 47 5.58 -11.33 15.08
C SER A 47 4.14 -11.47 14.61
N ARG A 48 3.92 -11.40 13.30
CA ARG A 48 2.64 -11.68 12.66
C ARG A 48 2.39 -13.17 12.75
N THR A 49 1.15 -13.53 13.02
CA THR A 49 0.76 -14.95 13.11
C THR A 49 0.44 -15.56 11.75
N LEU A 50 0.11 -14.73 10.74
CA LEU A 50 -0.33 -15.12 9.41
C LEU A 50 0.39 -14.31 8.33
N PRO A 51 0.47 -14.81 7.07
CA PRO A 51 1.06 -14.07 5.96
C PRO A 51 0.35 -12.76 5.56
N TRP A 52 -0.77 -12.44 6.21
CA TRP A 52 -1.52 -11.20 6.05
C TRP A 52 -1.96 -10.66 7.40
N ARG A 53 -2.20 -9.36 7.46
CA ARG A 53 -2.73 -8.72 8.67
C ARG A 53 -4.16 -9.19 8.94
N ARG A 54 -4.43 -9.62 10.17
CA ARG A 54 -5.78 -9.95 10.63
C ARG A 54 -6.61 -8.66 10.81
N PRO A 55 -7.86 -8.61 10.32
CA PRO A 55 -8.78 -7.51 10.60
C PRO A 55 -9.18 -7.50 12.08
N ALA A 56 -9.56 -6.35 12.60
CA ALA A 56 -10.07 -6.20 13.98
C ALA A 56 -11.53 -6.69 14.15
N ASN A 57 -12.15 -7.24 13.10
CA ASN A 57 -13.54 -7.70 13.13
C ASN A 57 -13.64 -9.01 13.93
N VAL A 58 -14.48 -9.03 14.97
CA VAL A 58 -14.70 -10.17 15.87
C VAL A 58 -15.19 -11.42 15.12
N PHE A 59 -15.99 -11.26 14.07
CA PHE A 59 -16.49 -12.39 13.27
C PHE A 59 -15.37 -13.08 12.46
N ARG A 60 -14.21 -12.44 12.29
CA ARG A 60 -13.07 -12.93 11.50
C ARG A 60 -11.92 -13.46 12.34
N VAL A 61 -12.10 -13.59 13.65
CA VAL A 61 -11.00 -13.99 14.56
C VAL A 61 -10.42 -15.36 14.19
N LYS A 62 -11.26 -16.27 13.71
CA LYS A 62 -10.89 -17.63 13.24
C LYS A 62 -10.51 -17.68 11.76
N GLU A 63 -10.45 -16.56 11.05
CA GLU A 63 -10.04 -16.57 9.64
C GLU A 63 -8.53 -16.79 9.52
N ASP A 64 -8.12 -17.95 8.99
CA ASP A 64 -6.70 -18.34 8.87
C ASP A 64 -6.25 -18.70 7.45
N VAL A 65 -7.18 -18.74 6.48
CA VAL A 65 -6.89 -19.00 5.06
C VAL A 65 -7.57 -18.00 4.14
N ARG A 66 -6.81 -17.50 3.15
CA ARG A 66 -7.28 -16.59 2.11
C ARG A 66 -6.74 -16.98 0.73
N PRO A 67 -7.45 -16.65 -0.36
CA PRO A 67 -6.91 -16.83 -1.70
C PRO A 67 -5.81 -15.80 -1.97
N ILE A 68 -4.72 -16.25 -2.60
CA ILE A 68 -3.52 -15.44 -2.85
C ILE A 68 -3.78 -14.22 -3.77
N PHE A 69 -4.85 -14.26 -4.57
CA PHE A 69 -5.18 -13.20 -5.54
C PHE A 69 -5.38 -11.82 -4.90
N TRP A 70 -5.72 -11.77 -3.61
CA TRP A 70 -5.86 -10.52 -2.85
C TRP A 70 -4.69 -10.19 -1.93
N ALA A 71 -3.56 -10.91 -2.01
CA ALA A 71 -2.38 -10.64 -1.18
C ALA A 71 -1.95 -9.17 -1.25
N ASN A 72 -1.94 -8.61 -2.48
CA ASN A 72 -1.58 -7.21 -2.73
C ASN A 72 -2.78 -6.24 -2.57
N ARG A 73 -4.00 -6.72 -2.34
CA ARG A 73 -5.22 -5.89 -2.23
C ARG A 73 -6.10 -6.29 -1.04
N PRO A 74 -5.55 -6.24 0.20
CA PRO A 74 -6.27 -6.71 1.38
C PRO A 74 -7.57 -5.94 1.63
N LYS A 75 -7.64 -4.63 1.34
CA LYS A 75 -8.86 -3.85 1.57
C LYS A 75 -9.98 -4.31 0.65
N SER A 76 -9.64 -4.60 -0.61
CA SER A 76 -10.59 -5.17 -1.57
C SER A 76 -11.15 -6.50 -1.09
N TYR A 77 -10.31 -7.40 -0.58
CA TYR A 77 -10.77 -8.67 -0.02
C TYR A 77 -11.75 -8.46 1.13
N ILE A 78 -11.41 -7.60 2.11
CA ILE A 78 -12.28 -7.32 3.25
C ILE A 78 -13.62 -6.74 2.80
N SER A 79 -13.61 -5.77 1.89
CA SER A 79 -14.83 -5.15 1.38
C SER A 79 -15.75 -6.15 0.67
N ARG A 80 -15.20 -7.06 -0.14
CA ARG A 80 -15.98 -8.03 -0.91
C ARG A 80 -16.50 -9.19 -0.07
N THR A 81 -15.88 -9.44 1.08
CA THR A 81 -16.25 -10.55 1.99
C THR A 81 -16.90 -10.03 3.27
N ILE A 82 -17.30 -8.75 3.34
CA ILE A 82 -17.83 -8.14 4.57
C ILE A 82 -19.16 -8.76 5.01
N GLY A 83 -19.99 -9.19 4.06
CA GLY A 83 -21.30 -9.80 4.30
C GLY A 83 -21.26 -11.31 4.50
N TRP A 84 -20.09 -11.93 4.62
CA TRP A 84 -19.99 -13.36 4.90
C TRP A 84 -20.38 -13.66 6.35
N GLU A 85 -21.23 -14.66 6.54
CA GLU A 85 -21.63 -15.13 7.88
C GLU A 85 -20.51 -15.94 8.57
N LEU A 86 -19.82 -16.78 7.80
CA LEU A 86 -18.70 -17.61 8.26
C LEU A 86 -17.46 -17.37 7.39
N TYR A 87 -16.30 -17.39 8.04
CA TYR A 87 -15.01 -17.21 7.39
C TYR A 87 -14.21 -18.53 7.37
N PRO A 88 -13.38 -18.77 6.35
CA PRO A 88 -12.61 -20.01 6.22
C PRO A 88 -11.63 -20.19 7.38
N HIS A 89 -11.61 -21.41 7.91
CA HIS A 89 -10.66 -21.88 8.92
C HIS A 89 -10.09 -23.24 8.50
N GLY A 90 -8.78 -23.43 8.56
CA GLY A 90 -8.12 -24.68 8.15
C GLY A 90 -7.93 -24.79 6.63
N ARG A 91 -8.85 -25.42 5.90
CA ARG A 91 -8.73 -25.64 4.45
C ARG A 91 -9.74 -24.79 3.68
N TRP A 92 -9.27 -24.11 2.64
CA TRP A 92 -10.18 -23.42 1.71
C TRP A 92 -11.13 -24.42 1.04
N GLY A 93 -12.43 -24.11 1.04
CA GLY A 93 -13.47 -24.93 0.40
C GLY A 93 -14.03 -26.07 1.25
N ASP A 94 -13.56 -26.26 2.49
CA ASP A 94 -14.17 -27.22 3.43
C ASP A 94 -15.50 -26.70 4.04
N SER A 95 -15.80 -25.42 3.84
CA SER A 95 -16.97 -24.79 4.42
C SER A 95 -18.10 -24.76 3.39
N GLY A 96 -19.17 -25.52 3.66
CA GLY A 96 -20.43 -25.52 2.91
C GLY A 96 -21.22 -24.21 3.03
N ASN A 97 -20.52 -23.07 3.10
CA ASN A 97 -21.11 -21.76 3.27
C ASN A 97 -21.57 -21.20 1.91
N PRO A 98 -22.88 -20.89 1.75
CA PRO A 98 -23.41 -20.26 0.54
C PRO A 98 -22.73 -18.93 0.18
N SER A 99 -22.09 -18.27 1.15
CA SER A 99 -21.41 -16.98 1.00
C SER A 99 -20.17 -17.04 0.10
N TYR A 100 -19.58 -18.22 -0.14
CA TYR A 100 -18.45 -18.38 -1.07
C TYR A 100 -18.86 -18.40 -2.55
N GLY A 101 -20.07 -17.95 -2.86
CA GLY A 101 -20.52 -17.69 -4.23
C GLY A 101 -19.62 -16.72 -4.97
N ALA A 102 -19.84 -16.62 -6.29
CA ALA A 102 -19.10 -15.71 -7.14
C ALA A 102 -19.17 -14.28 -6.58
N LEU A 103 -18.01 -13.68 -6.32
CA LEU A 103 -17.93 -12.27 -5.93
C LEU A 103 -18.34 -11.44 -7.16
N THR A 104 -19.61 -11.05 -7.23
CA THR A 104 -20.23 -10.37 -8.38
C THR A 104 -19.80 -8.91 -8.51
N ASP A 105 -19.26 -8.33 -7.43
CA ASP A 105 -18.80 -6.94 -7.44
C ASP A 105 -17.45 -6.82 -8.14
N TYR A 106 -17.50 -6.62 -9.45
CA TYR A 106 -16.40 -6.10 -10.24
C TYR A 106 -16.25 -4.59 -9.95
N GLN A 107 -15.88 -4.22 -8.73
CA GLN A 107 -15.42 -2.87 -8.40
C GLN A 107 -13.99 -2.66 -8.92
N PHE A 108 -13.79 -2.90 -10.22
CA PHE A 108 -12.93 -2.03 -10.97
C PHE A 108 -13.60 -0.65 -10.90
N MET A 109 -12.88 0.41 -10.51
CA MET A 109 -13.32 1.80 -10.64
C MET A 109 -14.15 2.43 -9.50
N ARG A 110 -13.81 2.23 -8.22
CA ARG A 110 -13.80 3.46 -7.39
C ARG A 110 -12.53 4.22 -7.78
N PRO A 111 -12.63 5.48 -8.25
CA PRO A 111 -11.46 6.32 -8.40
C PRO A 111 -10.77 6.35 -7.05
N ARG A 112 -9.66 5.62 -6.93
CA ARG A 112 -8.81 5.75 -5.76
C ARG A 112 -8.48 7.23 -5.67
N ALA A 113 -8.43 7.79 -4.46
CA ALA A 113 -7.55 8.91 -4.24
C ALA A 113 -6.18 8.42 -4.72
N ARG A 114 -5.78 8.84 -5.92
CA ARG A 114 -4.55 8.35 -6.53
C ARG A 114 -3.47 8.93 -5.67
N ASP A 115 -2.76 8.04 -4.97
CA ASP A 115 -1.59 8.44 -4.21
C ASP A 115 -0.70 9.26 -5.15
N LYS A 116 -0.25 10.43 -4.67
CA LYS A 116 0.54 11.38 -5.48
C LYS A 116 1.72 10.66 -6.12
N LYS A 117 2.35 9.77 -5.36
CA LYS A 117 3.44 8.90 -5.77
C LYS A 117 3.08 7.96 -6.92
N LEU A 118 1.88 7.39 -6.91
CA LEU A 118 1.41 6.53 -8.00
C LEU A 118 1.15 7.33 -9.27
N VAL A 119 0.66 8.56 -9.15
CA VAL A 119 0.52 9.47 -10.30
C VAL A 119 1.89 9.80 -10.87
N GLU A 120 2.83 10.24 -10.02
CA GLU A 120 4.19 10.58 -10.41
C GLU A 120 4.94 9.41 -11.06
N GLU A 121 4.83 8.21 -10.49
CA GLU A 121 5.56 7.03 -10.97
C GLU A 121 4.92 6.41 -12.22
N TRP A 122 3.59 6.42 -12.38
CA TRP A 122 2.91 5.63 -13.43
C TRP A 122 2.19 6.48 -14.48
N VAL A 123 1.84 7.73 -14.19
CA VAL A 123 1.18 8.63 -15.15
C VAL A 123 2.25 9.45 -15.89
N VAL A 124 2.97 8.76 -16.76
CA VAL A 124 4.00 9.35 -17.64
C VAL A 124 3.65 9.06 -19.11
N PRO A 125 4.11 9.88 -20.07
CA PRO A 125 3.96 9.56 -21.48
C PRO A 125 4.62 8.22 -21.82
N LEU A 126 3.88 7.33 -22.48
CA LEU A 126 4.36 6.04 -22.98
C LEU A 126 4.34 6.09 -24.50
N LYS A 127 5.44 5.66 -25.14
CA LYS A 127 5.61 5.64 -26.58
C LYS A 127 5.39 4.25 -27.16
N SER A 128 5.63 3.21 -26.38
CA SER A 128 5.50 1.82 -26.83
C SER A 128 5.17 0.84 -25.70
N VAL A 129 4.97 -0.44 -26.05
CA VAL A 129 4.71 -1.52 -25.09
C VAL A 129 5.95 -1.81 -24.23
N GLU A 130 7.14 -1.59 -24.77
CA GLU A 130 8.40 -1.75 -24.07
C GLU A 130 8.50 -0.79 -22.87
N ASP A 131 7.94 0.42 -22.96
CA ASP A 131 7.89 1.36 -21.83
C ASP A 131 7.04 0.80 -20.68
N ILE A 132 5.94 0.10 -21.00
CA ILE A 132 5.11 -0.58 -20.01
C ILE A 132 5.91 -1.71 -19.36
N CYS A 133 6.55 -2.55 -20.16
CA CYS A 133 7.40 -3.64 -19.67
C CYS A 133 8.52 -3.13 -18.76
N GLU A 134 9.12 -1.98 -19.11
CA GLU A 134 10.16 -1.34 -18.33
C GLU A 134 9.64 -0.83 -16.98
N LYS A 135 8.41 -0.30 -16.90
CA LYS A 135 7.77 0.09 -15.63
C LYS A 135 7.60 -1.11 -14.70
N PHE A 136 7.08 -2.22 -15.21
CA PHE A 136 6.92 -3.45 -14.43
C PHE A 136 8.27 -3.99 -13.95
N LYS A 137 9.29 -4.01 -14.82
CA LYS A 137 10.67 -4.35 -14.44
C LYS A 137 11.18 -3.44 -13.32
N LYS A 138 11.05 -2.12 -13.47
CA LYS A 138 11.51 -1.13 -12.47
C LYS A 138 10.82 -1.35 -11.12
N PHE A 139 9.54 -1.69 -11.10
CA PHE A 139 8.83 -2.05 -9.87
C PHE A 139 9.40 -3.33 -9.23
N CYS A 140 9.58 -4.41 -9.98
CA CYS A 140 10.15 -5.66 -9.45
C CYS A 140 11.57 -5.48 -8.91
N LEU A 141 12.37 -4.57 -9.48
CA LEU A 141 13.71 -4.22 -8.99
C LEU A 141 13.70 -3.22 -7.82
N GLY A 142 12.53 -2.86 -7.28
CA GLY A 142 12.38 -1.92 -6.17
C GLY A 142 12.67 -0.44 -6.53
N LYS A 143 12.81 -0.12 -7.82
CA LYS A 143 13.05 1.26 -8.29
C LYS A 143 11.78 2.10 -8.30
N LEU A 144 10.62 1.47 -8.43
CA LEU A 144 9.31 2.07 -8.18
C LEU A 144 8.79 1.54 -6.86
N LYS A 145 8.18 2.41 -6.07
CA LYS A 145 7.66 2.03 -4.76
C LYS A 145 6.14 1.84 -4.79
N SER A 146 5.45 2.22 -5.85
CA SER A 146 4.00 2.04 -6.01
C SER A 146 3.66 1.11 -7.17
N SER A 147 2.46 0.52 -7.15
CA SER A 147 1.91 -0.27 -8.25
C SER A 147 0.40 -0.10 -8.38
N PRO A 148 -0.16 0.03 -9.59
CA PRO A 148 -1.61 0.09 -9.81
C PRO A 148 -2.38 -1.14 -9.32
N TRP A 149 -1.72 -2.30 -9.21
CA TRP A 149 -2.32 -3.56 -8.78
C TRP A 149 -2.09 -3.88 -7.31
N SER A 150 -1.39 -3.01 -6.57
CA SER A 150 -1.08 -3.19 -5.15
C SER A 150 -1.64 -2.04 -4.31
N GLU A 151 -2.08 -2.37 -3.10
CA GLU A 151 -2.41 -1.45 -2.01
C GLU A 151 -1.30 -1.40 -0.95
N LEU A 152 -0.26 -2.23 -1.11
CA LEU A 152 0.92 -2.26 -0.25
C LEU A 152 1.92 -1.20 -0.73
N ASP A 153 2.62 -0.57 0.22
CA ASP A 153 3.72 0.34 -0.12
C ASP A 153 5.00 -0.47 -0.32
N GLY A 154 5.65 -0.25 -1.45
CA GLY A 154 6.89 -0.92 -1.81
C GLY A 154 6.76 -2.40 -2.17
N LEU A 155 7.92 -2.99 -2.43
CA LEU A 155 8.08 -4.40 -2.75
C LEU A 155 8.18 -5.22 -1.45
N GLN A 156 7.53 -6.39 -1.40
CA GLN A 156 7.65 -7.29 -0.25
C GLN A 156 9.08 -7.86 -0.14
N PRO A 157 9.61 -8.07 1.08
CA PRO A 157 10.98 -8.58 1.28
C PRO A 157 11.27 -9.89 0.55
N GLU A 158 10.31 -10.83 0.54
CA GLU A 158 10.43 -12.13 -0.14
C GLU A 158 10.69 -11.99 -1.65
N THR A 159 10.14 -10.96 -2.29
CA THR A 159 10.33 -10.73 -3.73
C THR A 159 11.76 -10.36 -4.06
N GLY A 160 12.53 -9.84 -3.09
CA GLY A 160 13.96 -9.59 -3.25
C GLY A 160 14.75 -10.85 -3.64
N ILE A 161 14.26 -12.04 -3.31
CA ILE A 161 14.88 -13.34 -3.65
C ILE A 161 14.78 -13.62 -5.17
N ILE A 162 13.72 -13.14 -5.83
CA ILE A 162 13.39 -13.47 -7.23
C ILE A 162 13.26 -12.23 -8.15
N ASN A 163 13.61 -11.04 -7.66
CA ASN A 163 13.40 -9.76 -8.35
C ASN A 163 14.04 -9.68 -9.73
N GLU A 164 15.28 -10.16 -9.88
CA GLU A 164 16.02 -10.17 -11.16
C GLU A 164 15.34 -11.08 -12.18
N SER A 165 14.88 -12.24 -11.74
CA SER A 165 14.13 -13.19 -12.58
C SER A 165 12.80 -12.59 -13.05
N LEU A 166 12.07 -11.95 -12.13
CA LEU A 166 10.84 -11.22 -12.47
C LEU A 166 11.12 -10.07 -13.43
N GLY A 167 12.21 -9.34 -13.23
CA GLY A 167 12.64 -8.27 -14.14
C GLY A 167 12.85 -8.77 -15.57
N LYS A 168 13.55 -9.91 -15.73
CA LYS A 168 13.78 -10.55 -17.05
C LYS A 168 12.48 -11.03 -17.70
N ILE A 169 11.55 -11.57 -16.92
CA ILE A 169 10.25 -12.03 -17.41
C ILE A 169 9.40 -10.85 -17.87
N ASN A 170 9.35 -9.76 -17.09
CA ASN A 170 8.63 -8.55 -17.47
C ASN A 170 9.20 -7.90 -18.75
N THR A 171 10.52 -7.93 -18.97
CA THR A 171 11.11 -7.43 -20.24
C THR A 171 10.68 -8.22 -21.48
N LYS A 172 10.17 -9.45 -21.31
CA LYS A 172 9.65 -10.28 -22.40
C LYS A 172 8.14 -10.13 -22.61
N GLY A 173 7.49 -9.18 -21.92
CA GLY A 173 6.05 -8.91 -22.04
C GLY A 173 5.16 -9.69 -21.07
N PHE A 174 5.72 -10.51 -20.17
CA PHE A 174 4.96 -11.20 -19.14
C PHE A 174 4.82 -10.30 -17.90
N LEU A 175 3.79 -9.47 -17.89
CA LEU A 175 3.56 -8.44 -16.88
C LEU A 175 3.09 -9.02 -15.54
N THR A 176 4.00 -9.19 -14.58
CA THR A 176 3.73 -9.84 -13.30
C THR A 176 3.06 -8.90 -12.28
N ILE A 177 1.96 -9.33 -11.67
CA ILE A 177 1.23 -8.56 -10.64
C ILE A 177 1.25 -9.19 -9.24
N ASN A 178 1.68 -10.45 -9.15
CA ASN A 178 1.80 -11.21 -7.90
C ASN A 178 2.85 -12.33 -8.09
N SER A 179 3.58 -12.66 -7.03
CA SER A 179 4.66 -13.67 -7.05
C SER A 179 5.03 -14.07 -5.63
N GLN A 180 5.51 -15.29 -5.45
CA GLN A 180 6.13 -15.76 -4.20
C GLN A 180 7.30 -16.69 -4.54
N PRO A 181 8.43 -16.63 -3.82
CA PRO A 181 9.49 -17.62 -3.97
C PRO A 181 9.06 -18.97 -3.40
N ALA A 182 9.65 -20.06 -3.91
CA ALA A 182 9.56 -21.35 -3.25
C ALA A 182 10.41 -21.33 -1.97
N VAL A 183 9.87 -21.88 -0.88
CA VAL A 183 10.53 -21.93 0.43
C VAL A 183 10.51 -23.36 0.93
N ASN A 184 11.68 -23.91 1.29
CA ASN A 184 11.82 -25.29 1.75
C ASN A 184 12.09 -25.33 3.26
N GLY A 185 11.03 -25.28 4.07
CA GLY A 185 11.13 -25.47 5.52
C GLY A 185 12.02 -24.44 6.25
N GLU A 186 12.09 -23.20 5.73
CA GLU A 186 12.85 -22.12 6.37
C GLU A 186 12.29 -21.79 7.76
N ARG A 187 13.14 -21.24 8.63
CA ARG A 187 12.74 -20.86 9.99
C ARG A 187 11.57 -19.86 9.97
N SER A 188 10.65 -20.03 10.92
CA SER A 188 9.46 -19.17 11.05
C SER A 188 9.77 -17.70 11.36
N ASP A 189 10.93 -17.43 11.94
CA ASP A 189 11.43 -16.09 12.31
C ASP A 189 12.31 -15.44 11.22
N SER A 190 12.43 -16.05 10.05
CA SER A 190 13.18 -15.48 8.92
C SER A 190 12.63 -14.10 8.52
N PRO A 191 13.50 -13.08 8.33
CA PRO A 191 13.06 -11.74 7.95
C PRO A 191 12.55 -11.64 6.51
N SER A 192 12.92 -12.57 5.63
CA SER A 192 12.53 -12.52 4.22
C SER A 192 11.19 -13.21 3.95
N VAL A 193 10.96 -14.37 4.56
CA VAL A 193 9.80 -15.25 4.27
C VAL A 193 9.04 -15.69 5.52
N GLY A 194 9.60 -15.42 6.70
CA GLY A 194 8.99 -15.76 7.98
C GLY A 194 7.77 -14.89 8.28
N LYS A 195 7.12 -15.23 9.39
CA LYS A 195 5.96 -14.49 9.86
C LYS A 195 6.44 -13.45 10.89
N GLN A 196 6.92 -12.30 10.40
CA GLN A 196 7.20 -11.09 11.19
C GLN A 196 6.02 -10.13 11.28
#